data_AF-A0A970TCN6-F1
#
_entry.id   AF-A0A970TCN6-F1
#
_cell.length_a   1.000
_cell.length_b   1.000
_cell.length_c   1.000
_cell.angle_alpha   90.00
_cell.angle_beta   90.00
_cell.angle_gamma   90.00
#
_symmetry.space_group_name_H-M   'P 1'
#
loop_
_entity.id
_entity.type
_entity.pdbx_description
1 polymer ?
#
loop_
_entity_poly.entity_id
_entity_poly.type
_entity_poly.pdbx_seq_one_letter_code
_entity_poly.pdbx_strand_id
1 'polypeptide(L)'
;HVIRHRAPLFMAQVDPERLCVIRETERIIVPDYGAQLGNFGALNATPWESWVVTSEGMHGDAQRPMDLSLTEARGARNRVWLARITWPRRNLLCG
;
A
#
# COMPACT_ATOMS: atom_id res chain seq x y z
N HIS A 1 20.14 5.18 5.56
CA HIS A 1 18.68 4.94 5.54
C HIS A 1 18.35 4.09 4.31
N VAL A 2 17.59 3.00 4.46
CA VAL A 2 17.23 2.12 3.33
C VAL A 2 16.05 2.73 2.58
N ILE A 3 16.29 3.19 1.35
CA ILE A 3 15.20 3.58 0.43
C ILE A 3 14.44 2.29 0.09
N ARG A 4 13.16 2.21 0.46
CA ARG A 4 12.32 1.05 0.16
C ARG A 4 11.39 1.42 -0.98
N HIS A 5 11.41 0.62 -2.03
CA HIS A 5 10.46 0.69 -3.14
C HIS A 5 9.10 0.19 -2.65
N ARG A 6 8.32 1.05 -1.99
CA ARG A 6 7.03 0.70 -1.34
C ARG A 6 5.80 1.01 -2.19
N ALA A 7 5.98 1.53 -3.39
CA ALA A 7 4.92 1.72 -4.37
C ALA A 7 5.27 0.92 -5.63
N PRO A 8 4.28 0.42 -6.40
CA PRO A 8 2.88 0.34 -6.02
C PRO A 8 2.66 -0.67 -4.87
N LEU A 9 1.51 -0.58 -4.19
CA LEU A 9 1.11 -1.58 -3.19
C LEU A 9 0.29 -2.67 -3.87
N PHE A 10 0.69 -3.93 -3.68
CA PHE A 10 0.04 -5.10 -4.26
C PHE A 10 -0.76 -5.89 -3.23
N MET A 11 -1.87 -6.48 -3.67
CA MET A 11 -2.56 -7.59 -3.02
C MET A 11 -2.36 -8.85 -3.87
N ALA A 12 -2.08 -9.99 -3.25
CA ALA A 12 -1.96 -11.27 -3.93
C ALA A 12 -2.45 -12.40 -3.02
N GLN A 13 -2.79 -13.54 -3.62
CA GLN A 13 -3.04 -14.78 -2.90
C GLN A 13 -1.71 -15.40 -2.44
N VAL A 14 -1.73 -16.02 -1.26
CA VAL A 14 -0.60 -16.79 -0.72
C VAL A 14 -0.88 -18.28 -0.93
N ASP A 15 0.16 -19.01 -1.34
CA ASP A 15 0.22 -20.47 -1.27
C ASP A 15 0.71 -20.86 0.14
N PRO A 16 -0.15 -21.44 1.00
CA PRO A 16 0.21 -21.77 2.37
C PRO A 16 1.10 -23.01 2.49
N GLU A 17 1.18 -23.86 1.47
CA GLU A 17 2.05 -25.05 1.48
C GLU A 17 3.48 -24.67 1.08
N ARG A 18 3.60 -23.86 0.02
CA ARG A 18 4.90 -23.39 -0.50
C ARG A 18 5.42 -22.14 0.20
N LEU A 19 4.60 -21.50 1.04
CA LEU A 19 4.93 -20.28 1.78
C LEU A 19 5.36 -19.11 0.87
N CYS A 20 4.71 -18.97 -0.29
CA CYS A 20 5.02 -17.93 -1.28
C CYS A 20 3.76 -17.25 -1.80
N VAL A 21 3.93 -16.07 -2.42
CA VAL A 21 2.85 -15.41 -3.15
C VAL A 21 2.63 -16.08 -4.51
N ILE A 22 1.38 -16.16 -4.95
CA ILE A 22 1.03 -16.61 -6.31
C ILE A 22 1.06 -15.39 -7.22
N ARG A 23 2.15 -15.23 -7.99
CA ARG A 23 2.43 -13.99 -8.73
C ARG A 23 1.34 -13.63 -9.74
N GLU A 24 0.69 -14.61 -10.38
CA GLU A 24 -0.40 -14.30 -11.34
C GLU A 24 -1.64 -13.68 -10.68
N THR A 25 -1.74 -13.73 -9.34
CA THR A 25 -2.85 -13.13 -8.59
C THR A 25 -2.58 -11.72 -8.11
N GLU A 26 -1.39 -11.17 -8.38
CA GLU A 26 -1.04 -9.80 -8.00
C GLU A 26 -2.00 -8.77 -8.61
N ARG A 27 -2.52 -7.90 -7.75
CA ARG A 27 -3.37 -6.76 -8.10
C ARG A 27 -2.80 -5.51 -7.44
N ILE A 28 -2.61 -4.45 -8.21
CA ILE A 28 -2.26 -3.15 -7.66
C ILE A 28 -3.48 -2.59 -6.92
N ILE A 29 -3.33 -2.32 -5.62
CA ILE A 29 -4.38 -1.71 -4.78
C ILE A 29 -4.10 -0.24 -4.45
N VAL A 30 -2.83 0.19 -4.54
CA VAL A 30 -2.43 1.61 -4.53
C VAL A 30 -1.42 1.82 -5.66
N PRO A 31 -1.70 2.72 -6.62
CA PRO A 31 -0.82 2.95 -7.76
C PRO A 31 0.49 3.62 -7.34
N ASP A 32 1.49 3.52 -8.21
CA ASP A 32 2.74 4.26 -8.07
C ASP A 32 2.63 5.59 -8.83
N TYR A 33 2.68 6.69 -8.08
CA TYR A 33 2.79 8.05 -8.63
C TYR A 33 4.16 8.68 -8.32
N GLY A 34 5.17 7.85 -8.03
CA GLY A 34 6.54 8.22 -7.69
C GLY A 34 6.75 8.67 -6.23
N ALA A 35 5.70 8.62 -5.42
CA ALA A 35 5.77 8.84 -3.97
C ALA A 35 6.10 7.53 -3.23
N GLN A 36 6.94 7.61 -2.20
CA GLN A 36 7.07 6.50 -1.26
C GLN A 36 5.78 6.38 -0.44
N LEU A 37 5.27 5.16 -0.26
CA LEU A 37 4.16 4.89 0.66
C LEU A 37 4.68 4.61 2.07
N GLY A 38 3.92 5.02 3.08
CA GLY A 38 4.19 4.76 4.48
C GLY A 38 3.96 3.29 4.87
N ASN A 39 3.76 3.06 6.17
CA ASN A 39 3.15 1.80 6.60
C ASN A 39 1.67 1.79 6.18
N PHE A 40 1.08 0.61 6.12
CA PHE A 40 -0.34 0.45 5.81
C PHE A 40 -1.04 -0.29 6.94
N GLY A 41 -2.30 0.08 7.19
CA GLY A 41 -3.23 -0.70 7.98
C GLY A 41 -4.12 -1.50 7.05
N ALA A 42 -4.44 -2.74 7.43
CA ALA A 42 -5.45 -3.54 6.77
C ALA A 42 -6.52 -3.90 7.79
N LEU A 43 -7.78 -3.74 7.41
CA LEU A 43 -8.91 -4.15 8.24
C LEU A 43 -10.02 -4.79 7.42
N ASN A 44 -10.78 -5.59 8.13
CA ASN A 44 -12.00 -6.21 7.67
C ASN A 44 -13.16 -5.29 8.01
N ALA A 45 -13.53 -4.42 7.07
CA ALA A 45 -14.57 -3.41 7.30
C ALA A 45 -15.95 -4.05 7.41
N THR A 46 -16.24 -5.02 6.55
CA THR A 46 -17.45 -5.86 6.60
C THR A 46 -17.13 -7.25 6.07
N PRO A 47 -18.02 -8.26 6.23
CA PRO A 47 -17.81 -9.57 5.63
C PRO A 47 -17.67 -9.58 4.09
N TRP A 48 -17.98 -8.48 3.42
CA TRP A 48 -17.88 -8.33 1.96
C TRP A 48 -16.79 -7.34 1.53
N GLU A 49 -16.17 -6.65 2.48
CA GLU A 49 -15.18 -5.62 2.20
C GLU A 49 -14.00 -5.65 3.16
N SER A 50 -12.80 -5.63 2.59
CA SER A 50 -11.57 -5.35 3.33
C SER A 50 -10.98 -4.04 2.83
N TRP A 51 -10.49 -3.23 3.76
CA TRP A 51 -9.91 -1.93 3.46
C TRP A 51 -8.43 -1.94 3.80
N VAL A 52 -7.62 -1.32 2.93
CA VAL A 52 -6.21 -1.04 3.18
C VAL A 52 -6.00 0.46 3.15
N VAL A 53 -5.43 1.01 4.21
CA VAL A 53 -5.19 2.44 4.39
C VAL A 53 -3.70 2.71 4.46
N THR A 54 -3.23 3.70 3.71
CA THR A 54 -1.85 4.20 3.79
C THR A 54 -1.79 5.67 3.40
N SER A 55 -0.61 6.29 3.50
CA SER A 55 -0.36 7.65 3.06
C SER A 55 0.99 7.75 2.37
N GLU A 56 1.14 8.81 1.58
CA GLU A 56 2.42 9.17 0.98
C GLU A 56 3.38 9.71 2.04
N GLY A 57 4.65 9.34 1.92
CA GLY A 57 5.73 9.89 2.72
C GLY A 57 6.08 11.31 2.27
N MET A 58 5.86 12.28 3.16
CA MET A 58 6.24 13.67 2.97
C MET A 58 7.46 14.00 3.84
N HIS A 59 8.65 13.78 3.28
CA HIS A 59 9.91 14.09 3.95
C HIS A 59 10.99 14.43 2.93
N GLY A 60 11.98 15.22 3.36
CA GLY A 60 13.21 15.46 2.61
C GLY A 60 14.27 14.38 2.82
N ASP A 61 15.50 14.68 2.41
CA ASP A 61 16.63 13.77 2.61
C ASP A 61 17.22 13.87 4.03
N ALA A 62 18.26 13.08 4.31
CA ALA A 62 18.88 13.04 5.64
C ALA A 62 19.57 14.35 6.05
N GLN A 63 19.99 15.18 5.08
CA GLN A 63 20.64 16.48 5.34
C GLN A 63 19.61 17.60 5.49
N ARG A 64 18.51 17.52 4.74
CA ARG A 64 17.39 18.48 4.76
C ARG A 64 16.06 17.75 4.95
N PRO A 65 15.75 17.25 6.16
CA PRO A 65 14.56 16.40 6.39
C PRO A 65 13.22 17.11 6.16
N MET A 66 13.20 18.44 6.21
CA MET A 66 12.00 19.25 5.99
C MET A 66 11.89 19.79 4.55
N ASP A 67 12.89 19.55 3.69
CA ASP A 67 12.85 19.98 2.28
C ASP A 67 12.07 18.98 1.44
N LEU A 68 10.81 19.29 1.16
CA LEU A 68 9.90 18.43 0.42
C LEU A 68 10.11 18.49 -1.10
N SER A 69 10.94 19.40 -1.61
CA SER A 69 11.06 19.68 -3.05
C SER A 69 11.36 18.41 -3.85
N LEU A 70 12.23 17.54 -3.32
CA LEU A 70 12.59 16.28 -3.98
C LEU A 70 11.44 15.25 -3.95
N THR A 71 10.68 15.14 -2.86
CA THR A 71 9.56 14.17 -2.78
C THR A 71 8.38 14.63 -3.65
N GLU A 72 8.12 15.93 -3.67
CA GLU A 72 7.08 16.53 -4.53
C GLU A 72 7.45 16.43 -6.02
N ALA A 73 8.71 16.70 -6.39
CA ALA A 73 9.20 16.55 -7.76
C ALA A 73 9.10 15.11 -8.28
N ARG A 74 9.14 14.12 -7.38
CA ARG A 74 8.91 12.71 -7.72
C ARG A 74 7.44 12.34 -7.85
N GLY A 75 6.52 13.24 -7.50
CA GLY A 75 5.08 13.08 -7.70
C GLY A 75 4.25 12.88 -6.42
N ALA A 76 4.87 12.97 -5.24
CA ALA A 76 4.14 12.99 -3.96
C ALA A 76 3.29 14.25 -3.84
N ARG A 77 2.07 14.08 -3.32
CA ARG A 77 1.08 15.15 -3.11
C ARG A 77 0.38 15.02 -1.76
N ASN A 78 1.05 14.40 -0.78
CA ASN A 78 0.50 14.14 0.55
C ASN A 78 -0.86 13.39 0.51
N ARG A 79 -1.02 12.45 -0.43
CA ARG A 79 -2.27 11.70 -0.58
C ARG A 79 -2.43 10.68 0.55
N VAL A 80 -3.67 10.54 1.02
CA VAL A 80 -4.11 9.42 1.84
C VAL A 80 -4.89 8.46 0.95
N TRP A 81 -4.52 7.20 0.99
CA TRP A 81 -5.09 6.13 0.18
C TRP A 81 -6.00 5.26 1.02
N LEU A 82 -7.23 5.05 0.53
CA LEU A 82 -8.14 4.01 1.00
C LEU A 82 -8.42 3.06 -0.16
N ALA A 83 -7.79 1.89 -0.14
CA ALA A 83 -8.06 0.83 -1.11
C ALA A 83 -9.16 -0.08 -0.56
N ARG A 84 -10.33 -0.05 -1.21
CA ARG A 84 -11.47 -0.89 -0.87
C ARG A 84 -11.48 -2.14 -1.75
N ILE A 85 -11.34 -3.30 -1.11
CA ILE A 85 -11.37 -4.62 -1.74
C ILE A 85 -12.77 -5.19 -1.52
N THR A 86 -13.47 -5.50 -2.61
CA THR A 86 -14.80 -6.13 -2.57
C THR A 86 -14.67 -7.62 -2.83
N TRP A 87 -15.36 -8.43 -2.02
CA TRP A 87 -15.28 -9.87 -2.09
C TRP A 87 -16.55 -10.48 -2.69
N PRO A 88 -16.44 -11.36 -3.71
CA PRO A 88 -17.61 -12.07 -4.26
C PRO A 88 -18.12 -13.17 -3.33
N ARG A 89 -17.30 -13.59 -2.37
CA ARG A 89 -17.63 -14.55 -1.31
C ARG A 89 -17.27 -13.94 0.03
N ARG A 90 -18.03 -14.27 1.07
CA ARG A 90 -17.84 -13.71 2.40
C ARG A 90 -16.40 -13.95 2.89
N ASN A 91 -15.72 -12.88 3.31
CA ASN A 91 -14.45 -12.96 4.01
C ASN A 91 -14.71 -13.39 5.46
N LEU A 92 -14.25 -14.60 5.81
CA LEU A 92 -14.50 -15.24 7.10
C LEU A 92 -13.59 -14.73 8.22
N LEU A 93 -12.67 -13.82 7.92
CA LEU A 93 -11.86 -13.13 8.93
C LEU A 93 -12.64 -11.97 9.60
N CYS A 94 -13.83 -11.63 9.09
CA CYS A 94 -14.86 -10.91 9.84
C CYS A 94 -15.63 -11.94 10.66
N GLY A 95 -15.67 -11.77 11.99
CA GLY A 95 -16.54 -12.56 12.87
C GLY A 95 -18.00 -12.52 12.47
#